data_AF-A0A4R2RNM2-F1
#
_entry.id   AF-A0A4R2RNM2-F1
#
_cell.length_a   1.000
_cell.length_b   1.000
_cell.length_c   1.000
_cell.angle_alpha   90.00
_cell.angle_beta   90.00
_cell.angle_gamma   90.00
#
_symmetry.space_group_name_H-M   'P 1'
#
loop_
_entity.id
_entity.type
_entity.pdbx_description
1 polymer ?
#
loop_
_entity_poly.entity_id
_entity_poly.type
_entity_poly.pdbx_seq_one_letter_code
_entity_poly.pdbx_strand_id
1 'polypeptide(L)' 'MKYLGSLQVPSLGSPPSSPVAGQIYFNSADKVFYGWGGTAWVPLRPDGGNAATLGGKSASDLMPKGPLTWNQLKGV' A
#
# COMPACT_ATOMS: atom_id res chain seq x y z
N MET A 1 -0.51 -6.53 -34.16
CA MET A 1 -1.31 -7.40 -33.27
C MET A 1 -2.09 -6.52 -32.28
N LYS A 2 -3.43 -6.58 -32.29
CA LYS A 2 -4.27 -5.92 -31.28
C LYS A 2 -4.55 -6.93 -30.18
N TYR A 3 -4.13 -6.68 -28.95
CA TYR A 3 -4.46 -7.54 -27.81
C TYR A 3 -5.91 -7.24 -27.39
N LEU A 4 -6.86 -7.97 -27.98
CA LEU A 4 -8.27 -8.02 -27.57
C LEU A 4 -8.43 -9.22 -26.63
N GLY A 5 -8.01 -9.08 -25.38
CA GLY A 5 -8.16 -10.14 -24.39
C GLY A 5 -7.99 -9.57 -22.99
N SER A 6 -9.01 -9.73 -22.15
CA SER A 6 -8.96 -9.41 -20.73
C SER A 6 -7.74 -10.09 -20.11
N LEU A 7 -6.82 -9.32 -19.51
CA LEU A 7 -5.68 -9.89 -18.79
C LEU A 7 -6.21 -10.80 -17.67
N GLN A 8 -6.11 -12.11 -17.88
CA GLN A 8 -6.43 -13.10 -16.86
C GLN A 8 -5.34 -13.02 -15.80
N VAL A 9 -5.61 -12.32 -14.71
CA VAL A 9 -4.76 -12.35 -13.53
C VAL A 9 -4.95 -13.72 -12.87
N PRO A 10 -3.92 -14.56 -12.76
CA PRO A 10 -4.04 -15.83 -12.06
C PRO A 10 -4.42 -15.59 -10.60
N SER A 11 -5.54 -16.14 -10.17
CA SER A 11 -5.96 -16.19 -8.76
C SER A 11 -5.30 -17.39 -8.11
N LEU A 12 -4.01 -17.28 -7.79
CA LEU A 12 -3.21 -18.34 -7.18
C LEU A 12 -3.09 -18.08 -5.67
N GLY A 13 -3.13 -19.15 -4.85
CA GLY A 13 -2.86 -19.04 -3.41
C GLY A 13 -1.37 -18.84 -3.08
N SER A 14 -0.50 -18.96 -4.07
CA SER A 14 0.95 -18.77 -3.94
C SER A 14 1.53 -18.08 -5.18
N PRO A 15 2.62 -17.32 -5.02
CA PRO A 15 3.26 -16.63 -6.13
C PRO A 15 3.80 -17.62 -7.18
N PRO A 16 3.71 -17.28 -8.49
CA PRO A 16 4.42 -18.00 -9.55
C PRO A 16 5.91 -18.18 -9.24
N SER A 17 6.44 -19.38 -9.47
CA SER A 17 7.85 -19.73 -9.24
C SER A 17 8.82 -19.15 -10.28
N SER A 18 8.32 -18.66 -11.41
CA SER A 18 9.10 -18.00 -12.46
C SER A 18 8.43 -16.69 -12.87
N PRO A 19 8.50 -15.65 -12.02
CA PRO A 19 7.88 -14.37 -12.30
C PRO A 19 8.66 -13.54 -13.32
N VAL A 20 7.94 -12.81 -14.16
CA VAL A 20 8.52 -11.83 -15.10
C VAL A 20 8.38 -10.42 -14.52
N ALA A 21 9.38 -9.56 -14.69
CA ALA A 21 9.29 -8.15 -14.28
C ALA A 21 8.03 -7.49 -14.86
N GLY A 22 7.25 -6.84 -14.00
CA GLY A 22 5.96 -6.24 -14.36
C GLY A 22 4.75 -7.19 -14.29
N GLN A 23 4.94 -8.44 -13.90
CA GLN A 23 3.83 -9.39 -13.68
C GLN A 23 3.03 -9.01 -12.43
N ILE A 24 1.71 -9.22 -12.50
CA ILE A 24 0.78 -9.03 -11.38
C ILE A 24 0.00 -10.33 -11.16
N TYR A 25 -0.20 -10.73 -9.91
CA TYR A 25 -1.11 -11.81 -9.54
C TYR A 25 -2.05 -11.39 -8.41
N PHE A 26 -3.17 -12.07 -8.27
CA PHE A 26 -4.09 -11.91 -7.15
C PHE A 26 -3.91 -13.09 -6.20
N ASN A 27 -3.53 -12.81 -4.95
CA ASN A 27 -3.50 -13.83 -3.91
C ASN A 27 -4.90 -13.98 -3.32
N SER A 28 -5.56 -15.12 -3.57
CA SER A 28 -6.90 -15.39 -3.04
C SER A 28 -6.94 -15.68 -1.55
N ALA A 29 -5.82 -16.07 -0.92
CA ALA A 29 -5.73 -16.28 0.52
C ALA A 29 -5.81 -14.95 1.28
N ASP A 30 -5.00 -13.97 0.86
CA ASP A 30 -4.95 -12.66 1.50
C ASP A 30 -5.92 -11.65 0.87
N LYS A 31 -6.52 -11.99 -0.27
CA LYS A 31 -7.34 -11.12 -1.14
C LYS A 31 -6.60 -9.85 -1.58
N VAL A 32 -5.32 -9.99 -1.92
CA VAL A 32 -4.41 -8.88 -2.20
C VAL A 32 -3.74 -9.08 -3.55
N PHE A 33 -3.66 -8.02 -4.33
CA PHE A 33 -2.87 -7.99 -5.55
C PHE A 33 -1.39 -7.84 -5.20
N TYR A 34 -0.53 -8.57 -5.89
CA TYR A 34 0.92 -8.48 -5.75
C TYR A 34 1.54 -8.24 -7.12
N GLY A 35 2.51 -7.34 -7.19
CA GLY A 35 3.29 -7.04 -8.38
C GLY A 35 4.74 -7.50 -8.23
N TRP A 36 5.34 -8.02 -9.30
CA TRP A 36 6.75 -8.42 -9.32
C TRP A 36 7.62 -7.32 -9.91
N GLY A 37 8.47 -6.72 -9.08
CA GLY A 37 9.43 -5.68 -9.49
C GLY A 37 10.74 -6.21 -10.08
N GLY A 38 10.93 -7.52 -10.16
CA GLY A 38 12.18 -8.15 -10.61
C GLY A 38 12.94 -8.92 -9.53
N THR A 39 12.69 -8.61 -8.25
CA THR A 39 13.42 -9.20 -7.10
C THR A 39 12.51 -9.81 -6.05
N ALA A 40 11.35 -9.22 -5.79
CA ALA A 40 10.36 -9.71 -4.84
C ALA A 40 8.94 -9.33 -5.26
N TRP A 41 7.96 -10.06 -4.72
CA TRP A 41 6.54 -9.74 -4.84
C TRP A 41 6.18 -8.64 -3.83
N VAL A 42 5.63 -7.54 -4.32
CA VAL A 42 5.22 -6.39 -3.50
C VAL A 42 3.70 -6.28 -3.53
N PRO A 43 3.02 -6.14 -2.37
CA PRO A 43 1.57 -5.97 -2.34
C PRO A 43 1.17 -4.62 -2.95
N LEU A 44 0.30 -4.68 -3.96
CA LEU A 44 -0.34 -3.55 -4.61
C LEU A 44 -1.63 -3.23 -3.86
N ARG A 45 -1.50 -2.70 -2.65
CA ARG A 45 -2.62 -2.12 -1.93
C ARG A 45 -2.66 -0.63 -2.27
N PRO A 46 -3.84 -0.01 -2.49
CA PRO A 46 -3.91 1.44 -2.27
C PRO A 46 -3.33 1.65 -0.88
N ASP A 47 -2.39 2.58 -0.77
CA ASP A 47 -1.71 2.98 0.45
C ASP A 47 -2.73 3.09 1.58
N GLY A 48 -2.97 1.95 2.23
CA GLY A 48 -3.65 1.85 3.49
C GLY A 48 -2.63 2.34 4.49
N GLY A 49 -2.25 3.62 4.34
CA GLY A 49 -1.69 4.38 5.44
C GLY A 49 -2.58 4.02 6.60
N ASN A 50 -1.98 3.31 7.57
CA ASN A 50 -2.69 2.85 8.75
C ASN A 50 -3.65 3.98 9.13
N ALA A 51 -4.96 3.74 9.28
CA ALA A 51 -5.89 4.83 9.58
C ALA A 51 -5.46 5.63 10.84
N ALA A 52 -4.54 5.07 11.63
CA ALA A 52 -3.78 5.71 12.71
C ALA A 52 -2.81 6.83 12.29
N THR A 53 -2.50 6.99 11.01
CA THR A 53 -1.58 8.00 10.49
C THR A 53 -2.25 8.87 9.44
N LEU A 54 -2.56 10.11 9.79
CA LEU A 54 -2.94 11.13 8.81
C LEU A 54 -1.68 11.50 8.03
N GLY A 55 -1.47 10.87 6.87
CA GLY A 55 -0.30 11.11 6.02
C GLY A 55 1.04 10.72 6.68
N GLY A 56 1.09 9.57 7.37
CA GLY A 56 2.33 9.06 7.98
C GLY A 56 2.71 9.71 9.32
N LYS A 57 1.94 10.69 9.81
CA LYS A 57 2.10 11.27 11.15
C LYS A 57 1.38 10.41 12.17
N SER A 58 2.08 9.88 13.16
CA SER A 58 1.42 9.24 14.31
C SER A 58 0.56 10.26 15.03
N ALA A 59 -0.51 9.85 15.74
CA ALA A 59 -1.33 10.78 16.53
C ALA A 59 -0.47 11.61 17.52
N SER A 60 0.62 11.02 18.01
CA SER A 60 1.62 11.67 18.86
C SER A 60 2.41 12.78 18.17
N ASP A 61 2.45 12.83 16.84
CA ASP A 61 3.09 13.87 16.03
C ASP A 61 2.15 15.05 15.74
N LEU A 62 0.85 14.87 15.95
CA LEU A 62 -0.18 15.91 15.77
C LEU A 62 -0.50 16.64 17.09
N MET A 63 -0.14 16.04 18.23
CA MET A 63 -0.29 16.67 19.53
C MET A 63 0.99 17.46 19.88
N PRO A 64 0.85 18.67 20.43
CA PRO A 64 1.99 19.41 20.98
C PRO A 64 2.71 18.58 22.04
N LYS A 65 4.04 18.42 21.89
CA LYS A 65 4.89 17.74 22.85
C LYS A 65 5.14 18.69 24.04
N GLY A 66 4.17 18.78 24.95
CA GLY A 66 4.27 19.59 26.16
C GLY A 66 3.06 20.50 26.41
N PRO A 67 3.08 21.29 27.50
CA PRO A 67 1.99 22.21 27.83
C PRO A 67 1.74 23.23 26.71
N LEU A 68 0.47 23.47 26.40
CA LEU A 68 0.08 24.49 25.44
C LEU A 68 0.47 25.87 25.97
N THR A 69 1.31 26.57 25.23
CA THR A 69 1.68 27.94 25.53
C THR A 69 0.65 28.91 24.95
N TRP A 70 0.51 30.09 25.56
CA TRP A 70 -0.39 31.13 25.08
C TRP A 70 -0.15 31.50 23.61
N ASN A 71 1.10 31.46 23.14
CA ASN A 71 1.43 31.74 21.74
C ASN A 71 0.87 30.70 20.76
N GLN A 72 0.70 29.45 21.19
CA GLN A 72 0.14 28.38 20.34
C GLN A 72 -1.38 28.47 20.19
N LEU A 73 -2.06 29.17 21.11
CA LEU A 73 -3.52 29.34 21.09
C LEU A 73 -3.98 30.57 20.30
N LYS A 74 -3.08 31.49 19.97
CA LYS A 74 -3.43 32.75 19.28
C LYS A 74 -3.46 32.64 17.75
N GLY A 75 -3.10 31.48 17.20
CA GLY A 75 -2.98 31.24 15.75
C GLY A 75 -3.92 30.16 15.19
N VAL A 76 -4.92 29.74 15.99
CA VAL A 76 -6.05 28.89 15.57
C VAL A 76 -7.35 29.69 15.58
#